data_AF-Q7YJ34-F1
#
_entry.id   AF-Q7YJ34-F1
#
_cell.length_a   1.000
_cell.length_b   1.000
_cell.length_c   1.000
_cell.angle_alpha   90.00
_cell.angle_beta   90.00
_cell.angle_gamma   90.00
#
_symmetry.space_group_name_H-M   'P 1'
#
loop_
_entity.id
_entity.type
_entity.pdbx_description
1 polymer ?
#
loop_
_entity_poly.entity_id
_entity_poly.type
_entity_poly.pdbx_seq_one_letter_code
_entity_poly.pdbx_strand_id
1 'polypeptide(L)'
;KKRLYSATKFILYTAGGSVFLLMGVLGLALYGSNEPTLNFETLVNQSYPVVLEIIFYIGFFIAFAVKLPIIPLHTWLPDTHGEAHYSTCMLLAGILLKMGAYGLIRINMELLPHAH
;
A
#
# COMPACT_ATOMS: atom_id res chain seq x y z
N LYS A 1 15.81 -20.93 12.25
CA LYS A 1 14.66 -21.43 11.45
C LYS A 1 13.45 -20.48 11.56
N LYS A 2 12.99 -20.13 12.77
CA LYS A 2 11.86 -19.18 12.96
C LYS A 2 12.13 -17.77 12.39
N ARG A 3 13.28 -17.16 12.68
CA ARG A 3 13.73 -15.91 12.02
C ARG A 3 13.61 -15.89 10.50
N LEU A 4 14.06 -16.94 9.82
CA LEU A 4 13.99 -17.02 8.34
C LEU A 4 12.53 -17.10 7.88
N TYR A 5 11.72 -17.95 8.55
CA TYR A 5 10.30 -18.07 8.26
C TYR A 5 9.55 -16.73 8.41
N SER A 6 9.75 -16.03 9.54
CA SER A 6 9.12 -14.73 9.78
C SER A 6 9.54 -13.69 8.75
N ALA A 7 10.83 -13.64 8.39
CA ALA A 7 11.33 -12.74 7.35
C ALA A 7 10.71 -13.04 5.98
N THR A 8 10.65 -14.31 5.57
CA THR A 8 10.02 -14.70 4.30
C THR A 8 8.53 -14.39 4.29
N LYS A 9 7.81 -14.66 5.39
CA LYS A 9 6.39 -14.32 5.54
C LYS A 9 6.16 -12.80 5.41
N PHE A 10 6.96 -11.99 6.11
CA PHE A 10 6.91 -10.54 6.01
C PHE A 10 7.09 -10.03 4.57
N ILE A 11 8.12 -10.54 3.88
CA ILE A 11 8.40 -10.16 2.49
C ILE A 11 7.25 -10.58 1.58
N LEU A 12 6.74 -11.81 1.70
CA LEU A 12 5.64 -12.27 0.85
C LEU A 12 4.37 -11.43 1.02
N TYR A 13 4.02 -11.07 2.26
CA TYR A 13 2.89 -10.19 2.53
C TYR A 13 3.11 -8.82 1.89
N THR A 14 4.21 -8.15 2.24
CA THR A 14 4.46 -6.77 1.80
C THR A 14 4.74 -6.64 0.31
N ALA A 15 5.49 -7.58 -0.28
CA ALA A 15 5.72 -7.64 -1.72
C ALA A 15 4.42 -7.98 -2.47
N GLY A 16 3.64 -8.96 -2.00
CA GLY A 16 2.34 -9.30 -2.58
C GLY A 16 1.38 -8.10 -2.59
N GLY A 17 1.32 -7.34 -1.48
CA GLY A 17 0.57 -6.09 -1.41
C GLY A 17 1.08 -5.03 -2.41
N SER A 18 2.40 -4.90 -2.55
CA SER A 18 3.01 -3.91 -3.46
C SER A 18 2.68 -4.12 -4.95
N VAL A 19 2.31 -5.33 -5.37
CA VAL A 19 1.86 -5.59 -6.74
C VAL A 19 0.59 -4.81 -7.07
N PHE A 20 -0.36 -4.74 -6.14
CA PHE A 20 -1.59 -3.95 -6.32
C PHE A 20 -1.29 -2.45 -6.37
N LEU A 21 -0.34 -1.98 -5.56
CA LEU A 21 0.12 -0.59 -5.59
C LEU A 21 0.75 -0.28 -6.96
N LEU A 22 1.64 -1.14 -7.45
CA LEU A 22 2.29 -0.95 -8.75
C LEU A 22 1.27 -0.91 -9.89
N MET A 23 0.32 -1.85 -9.91
CA MET A 23 -0.75 -1.88 -10.92
C MET A 23 -1.64 -0.64 -10.86
N GLY A 24 -1.97 -0.15 -9.66
CA GLY A 24 -2.76 1.07 -9.50
C GLY A 24 -2.01 2.32 -10.00
N VAL A 25 -0.74 2.48 -9.62
CA VAL A 25 0.08 3.63 -10.04
C VAL A 25 0.29 3.63 -11.55
N LEU A 26 0.64 2.48 -12.15
CA LEU A 26 0.79 2.37 -13.60
C LEU A 26 -0.54 2.56 -14.33
N GLY A 27 -1.63 2.02 -13.78
CA GLY A 27 -2.97 2.20 -14.32
C GLY A 27 -3.37 3.66 -14.41
N LEU A 28 -3.13 4.43 -13.34
CA LEU A 28 -3.37 5.88 -13.32
C LEU A 28 -2.44 6.62 -14.29
N ALA A 29 -1.14 6.29 -14.29
CA ALA A 29 -0.14 6.96 -15.13
C ALA A 29 -0.39 6.83 -16.63
N LEU A 30 -0.89 5.65 -17.04
CA LEU A 30 -1.17 5.33 -18.44
C LEU A 30 -2.60 5.71 -18.85
N TYR A 31 -3.44 6.12 -17.91
CA TYR A 31 -4.84 6.45 -18.20
C TYR A 31 -4.95 7.80 -18.93
N GLY A 32 -5.64 7.79 -20.08
CA GLY A 32 -6.09 8.99 -20.77
C GLY A 32 -5.00 9.89 -21.38
N SER A 33 -3.73 9.48 -21.37
CA SER A 33 -2.60 10.36 -21.72
C SER A 33 -1.75 9.82 -22.87
N ASN A 34 -1.38 10.68 -23.82
CA ASN A 34 -0.32 10.40 -24.81
C ASN A 34 1.08 10.44 -24.18
N GLU A 35 1.24 11.18 -23.09
CA GLU A 35 2.46 11.26 -22.30
C GLU A 35 2.20 10.77 -20.88
N PRO A 36 2.62 9.56 -20.51
CA PRO A 36 2.36 9.02 -19.18
C PRO A 36 3.15 9.77 -18.11
N THR A 37 2.48 10.13 -17.01
CA THR A 37 3.08 10.90 -15.91
C THR A 37 2.83 10.23 -14.56
N LEU A 38 3.80 10.38 -13.65
CA LEU A 38 3.72 9.97 -12.25
C LEU A 38 3.71 11.17 -11.30
N ASN A 39 3.53 12.38 -11.83
CA ASN A 39 3.41 13.56 -10.98
C ASN A 39 2.08 13.51 -10.22
N PHE A 40 2.18 13.55 -8.89
CA PHE A 40 1.01 13.47 -8.02
C PHE A 40 0.00 14.59 -8.28
N GLU A 41 0.47 15.82 -8.50
CA GLU A 41 -0.40 16.97 -8.75
C GLU A 41 -1.21 16.82 -10.03
N THR A 42 -0.62 16.27 -11.09
CA THR A 42 -1.33 16.02 -12.34
C THR A 42 -2.35 14.89 -12.18
N LEU A 43 -2.01 13.85 -11.42
CA LEU A 43 -2.89 12.69 -11.23
C LEU A 43 -4.11 13.01 -10.36
N VAL A 44 -3.97 13.87 -9.34
CA VAL A 44 -5.09 14.32 -8.49
C VAL A 44 -6.08 15.19 -9.26
N ASN A 45 -5.58 16.04 -10.17
CA ASN A 45 -6.43 16.95 -10.94
C ASN A 45 -7.05 16.28 -12.19
N GLN A 46 -6.71 15.03 -12.48
CA GLN A 46 -7.25 14.28 -13.59
C GLN A 46 -8.60 13.66 -13.23
N SER A 47 -9.58 13.77 -14.12
CA SER A 47 -10.90 13.15 -13.92
C SER A 47 -10.92 11.69 -14.39
N TYR A 48 -11.28 10.80 -13.48
CA TYR A 48 -11.48 9.37 -13.78
C TYR A 48 -12.97 9.02 -13.71
N PRO A 49 -13.44 8.07 -14.52
CA PRO A 49 -14.74 7.45 -14.31
C PRO A 49 -14.80 6.81 -12.92
N VAL A 50 -15.89 7.02 -12.20
CA VAL A 50 -16.09 6.51 -10.82
C VAL A 50 -15.79 5.01 -10.69
N VAL A 51 -16.15 4.23 -11.71
CA VAL A 51 -15.87 2.78 -11.73
C VAL A 51 -14.37 2.49 -11.68
N LEU A 52 -13.54 3.25 -12.40
CA LEU A 52 -12.08 3.10 -12.37
C LEU A 52 -11.51 3.58 -11.04
N GLU A 53 -12.03 4.67 -10.47
CA GLU A 53 -11.61 5.12 -9.15
C GLU A 53 -11.83 4.04 -8.08
N ILE A 54 -13.00 3.39 -8.08
CA ILE A 54 -13.30 2.30 -7.13
C ILE A 54 -12.32 1.12 -7.30
N ILE A 55 -12.00 0.75 -8.54
CA ILE A 55 -11.06 -0.35 -8.82
C ILE A 55 -9.66 -0.01 -8.27
N PHE A 56 -9.14 1.18 -8.57
CA PHE A 56 -7.84 1.61 -8.06
C PHE A 56 -7.86 1.79 -6.54
N TYR A 57 -8.95 2.31 -5.99
CA TYR A 57 -9.13 2.49 -4.55
C TYR A 57 -9.02 1.15 -3.82
N ILE A 58 -9.71 0.11 -4.30
CA ILE A 58 -9.64 -1.23 -3.71
C ILE A 58 -8.22 -1.80 -3.82
N GLY A 59 -7.56 -1.62 -4.97
CA GLY A 59 -6.17 -2.07 -5.15
C GLY A 59 -5.20 -1.42 -4.16
N PHE A 60 -5.24 -0.09 -4.04
CA PHE A 60 -4.43 0.64 -3.07
C PHE A 60 -4.83 0.31 -1.63
N PHE A 61 -6.12 0.16 -1.35
CA PHE A 61 -6.61 -0.22 -0.04
C PHE A 61 -6.01 -1.56 0.40
N ILE A 62 -6.02 -2.58 -0.46
CA ILE A 62 -5.41 -3.88 -0.16
C ILE A 62 -3.90 -3.72 0.11
N ALA A 63 -3.18 -2.98 -0.75
CA ALA A 63 -1.75 -2.77 -0.58
C ALA A 63 -1.40 -2.10 0.76
N PHE A 64 -2.11 -1.04 1.12
CA PHE A 64 -1.90 -0.32 2.37
C PHE A 64 -2.46 -1.07 3.59
N ALA A 65 -3.53 -1.86 3.44
CA ALA A 65 -4.09 -2.70 4.50
C ALA A 65 -3.11 -3.79 4.94
N VAL A 66 -2.36 -4.40 3.99
CA VAL A 66 -1.27 -5.34 4.33
C VAL A 66 -0.19 -4.63 5.13
N LYS A 67 0.15 -3.40 4.75
CA LYS A 67 1.23 -2.61 5.37
C LYS A 67 0.85 -1.97 6.71
N LEU A 68 -0.45 -1.71 6.93
CA LEU A 68 -1.07 -1.21 8.17
C LEU A 68 -1.58 -2.33 9.11
N PRO A 69 -1.20 -3.58 8.86
CA PRO A 69 -1.85 -4.82 9.35
C PRO A 69 -3.34 -4.72 9.73
N ILE A 70 -4.22 -4.42 8.78
CA ILE A 70 -5.69 -4.50 9.01
C ILE A 70 -6.11 -5.97 9.08
N ILE A 71 -7.14 -6.31 9.88
CA ILE A 71 -7.72 -7.67 9.90
C ILE A 71 -8.32 -8.00 8.53
N PRO A 72 -8.02 -9.15 7.89
CA PRO A 72 -7.28 -10.32 8.40
C PRO A 72 -5.77 -10.37 8.06
N LEU A 73 -5.22 -9.34 7.43
CA LEU A 73 -3.88 -9.29 6.84
C LEU A 73 -2.74 -9.01 7.85
N HIS A 74 -3.01 -9.11 9.15
CA HIS A 74 -2.09 -8.72 10.21
C HIS A 74 -1.13 -9.83 10.69
N THR A 75 -1.33 -11.07 10.25
CA THR A 75 -0.66 -12.24 10.87
C THR A 75 0.86 -12.26 10.69
N TRP A 76 1.42 -11.49 9.77
CA TRP A 76 2.87 -11.34 9.63
C TRP A 76 3.47 -10.51 10.76
N LEU A 77 2.70 -9.61 11.37
CA LEU A 77 3.20 -8.62 12.34
C LEU A 77 3.68 -9.27 13.65
N PRO A 78 2.91 -10.14 14.33
CA PRO A 78 3.38 -10.77 15.57
C PRO A 78 4.63 -11.61 15.37
N ASP A 79 4.69 -12.39 14.29
CA ASP A 79 5.83 -13.24 13.95
C ASP A 79 7.10 -12.44 13.66
N THR A 80 6.95 -11.27 13.02
CA THR A 80 8.07 -10.39 12.68
C THR A 80 8.56 -9.66 13.92
N HIS A 81 7.66 -9.15 14.77
CA HIS A 81 8.04 -8.51 16.03
C HIS A 81 8.71 -9.47 17.01
N GLY A 82 8.30 -10.74 17.05
CA GLY A 82 8.88 -11.75 17.95
C GLY A 82 10.31 -12.18 17.57
N GLU A 83 10.69 -12.07 16.30
CA GLU A 83 11.95 -12.63 15.79
C GLU A 83 12.95 -11.56 15.32
N ALA A 84 12.54 -10.31 15.15
CA ALA A 84 13.40 -9.21 14.73
C ALA A 84 14.18 -8.59 15.91
N HIS A 85 15.32 -7.96 15.60
CA HIS A 85 16.11 -7.23 16.58
C HIS A 85 15.38 -5.97 17.06
N TYR A 86 15.63 -5.52 18.29
CA TYR A 86 14.93 -4.40 18.93
C TYR A 86 14.92 -3.13 18.06
N SER A 87 16.05 -2.78 17.46
CA SER A 87 16.15 -1.62 16.55
C SER A 87 15.25 -1.75 15.32
N THR A 88 15.15 -2.95 14.75
CA THR A 88 14.26 -3.23 13.61
C THR A 88 12.80 -3.15 14.03
N CYS A 89 12.44 -3.72 15.20
CA CYS A 89 11.09 -3.61 15.75
C CYS A 89 10.67 -2.16 15.99
N MET A 90 11.60 -1.32 16.48
CA MET A 90 11.36 0.11 16.66
C MET A 90 11.07 0.82 15.34
N LEU A 91 11.82 0.53 14.27
CA LEU A 91 11.55 1.12 12.93
C LEU A 91 10.24 0.60 12.33
N LEU A 92 9.97 -0.70 12.47
CA LEU A 92 8.76 -1.35 11.96
C LEU A 92 7.53 -0.72 12.60
N ALA A 93 7.45 -0.74 13.94
CA ALA A 93 6.33 -0.15 14.65
C ALA A 93 6.31 1.37 14.52
N GLY A 94 7.48 2.02 14.63
CA GLY A 94 7.66 3.47 14.68
C GLY A 94 7.29 4.19 13.39
N ILE A 95 7.66 3.61 12.24
CA ILE A 95 7.57 4.26 10.93
C ILE A 95 6.75 3.42 9.96
N LEU A 96 7.11 2.15 9.75
CA LEU A 96 6.59 1.37 8.63
C LEU A 96 5.06 1.21 8.68
N LEU A 97 4.51 0.96 9.85
CA LEU A 97 3.06 0.90 10.06
C LEU A 97 2.37 2.25 9.80
N LYS A 98 2.99 3.36 10.23
CA LYS A 98 2.42 4.70 10.04
C LYS A 98 2.39 5.09 8.57
N MET A 99 3.38 4.66 7.79
CA MET A 99 3.39 4.87 6.34
C MET A 99 2.24 4.14 5.63
N GLY A 100 1.73 3.04 6.18
CA GLY A 100 0.51 2.39 5.68
C GLY A 100 -0.72 3.28 5.84
N ALA A 101 -0.92 3.85 7.03
CA ALA A 101 -2.02 4.79 7.29
C ALA A 101 -1.88 6.09 6.49
N TYR A 102 -0.66 6.64 6.42
CA TYR A 102 -0.38 7.80 5.57
C TYR A 102 -0.72 7.54 4.11
N GLY A 103 -0.41 6.34 3.58
CA GLY A 103 -0.78 5.95 2.23
C GLY A 103 -2.29 5.92 1.99
N LEU A 104 -3.07 5.40 2.94
CA LEU A 104 -4.55 5.43 2.85
C LEU A 104 -5.08 6.87 2.81
N ILE A 105 -4.55 7.76 3.63
CA ILE A 105 -5.00 9.15 3.63
C ILE A 105 -4.59 9.84 2.31
N ARG A 106 -3.29 9.82 2.01
CA ARG A 106 -2.73 10.59 0.89
C ARG A 106 -3.10 10.05 -0.48
N ILE A 107 -3.27 8.73 -0.63
CA ILE A 107 -3.59 8.11 -1.92
C ILE A 107 -5.09 7.82 -1.99
N ASN A 108 -5.64 6.99 -1.10
CA ASN A 108 -7.04 6.61 -1.24
C ASN A 108 -8.01 7.78 -1.06
N MET A 109 -7.81 8.65 -0.06
CA MET A 109 -8.74 9.76 0.18
C MET A 109 -8.50 10.96 -0.72
N GLU A 110 -7.24 11.39 -0.90
CA GLU A 110 -6.95 12.61 -1.67
C GLU A 110 -6.90 12.39 -3.19
N LEU A 111 -6.40 11.24 -3.67
CA LEU A 111 -6.26 10.98 -5.12
C LEU A 111 -7.55 10.47 -5.75
N LEU A 112 -8.39 9.77 -4.98
CA LEU A 112 -9.60 9.08 -5.46
C LEU A 112 -10.83 9.52 -4.64
N PRO A 113 -11.21 10.81 -4.72
CA PRO A 113 -12.19 11.43 -3.84
C PRO A 113 -13.62 10.91 -4.03
N HIS A 114 -13.98 10.36 -5.19
CA HIS A 114 -15.34 9.92 -5.46
C HIS A 114 -15.59 8.44 -5.12
N ALA A 115 -14.56 7.73 -4.67
CA ALA A 115 -14.63 6.31 -4.32
C ALA A 115 -14.99 6.02 -2.84
N HIS A 116 -15.33 7.04 -2.04
CA HIS A 116 -15.68 6.91 -0.62
C HIS A 116 -16.80 7.85 -0.16
#